data_AF-A0A537EPA2-F1
#
_entry.id   AF-A0A537EPA2-F1
#
_cell.length_a   1.000
_cell.length_b   1.000
_cell.length_c   1.000
_cell.angle_alpha   90.00
_cell.angle_beta   90.00
_cell.angle_gamma   90.00
#
_symmetry.space_group_name_H-M   'P 1'
#
loop_
_entity.id
_entity.type
_entity.pdbx_description
1 polymer ?
#
loop_
_entity_poly.entity_id
_entity_poly.type
_entity_poly.pdbx_seq_one_letter_code
_entity_poly.pdbx_strand_id
1 'polypeptide(L)'
;MRVQLVSFEPDLERVCAAAMRSCYSPHPGYQLFAYTSPDKALEGEKVFDHERITGLLKRSLELGHYDILEHNSITWLVEAGEKDVLSLMNSSKFFETSRVDEERWIVTTNLRVLVELARAKNQTLLSKELVSTLNSAAPNIASALAPTLKS
;
A
#
# COMPACT_ATOMS: atom_id res chain seq x y z
N MET A 1 -16.80 0.55 -16.24
CA MET A 1 -15.51 0.31 -15.56
C MET A 1 -15.80 0.00 -14.10
N ARG A 2 -15.25 -1.08 -13.57
CA ARG A 2 -15.47 -1.54 -12.18
C ARG A 2 -14.17 -2.10 -11.62
N VAL A 3 -13.86 -1.81 -10.37
CA VAL A 3 -12.71 -2.35 -9.64
C VAL A 3 -13.22 -3.12 -8.43
N GLN A 4 -12.82 -4.39 -8.32
CA GLN A 4 -13.10 -5.23 -7.17
C GLN A 4 -11.79 -5.63 -6.52
N LEU A 5 -11.57 -5.24 -5.27
CA LEU A 5 -10.47 -5.74 -4.46
C LEU A 5 -10.68 -7.23 -4.19
N VAL A 6 -9.75 -8.08 -4.65
CA VAL A 6 -9.87 -9.54 -4.51
C VAL A 6 -8.89 -10.12 -3.49
N SER A 7 -7.73 -9.51 -3.31
CA SER A 7 -6.73 -9.98 -2.34
C SER A 7 -5.81 -8.84 -1.91
N PHE A 8 -5.41 -8.87 -0.63
CA PHE A 8 -4.35 -8.07 -0.04
C PHE A 8 -3.86 -8.76 1.24
N GLU A 9 -2.64 -8.48 1.69
CA GLU A 9 -2.17 -9.04 2.96
C GLU A 9 -2.97 -8.46 4.15
N PRO A 10 -3.53 -9.31 5.04
CA PRO A 10 -4.40 -8.84 6.14
C PRO A 10 -3.78 -7.78 7.08
N ASP A 11 -2.45 -7.75 7.19
CA ASP A 11 -1.69 -6.83 8.05
C ASP A 11 -0.69 -5.97 7.24
N LEU A 12 -1.01 -5.65 5.98
CA LEU A 12 -0.07 -5.01 5.05
C LEU A 12 0.58 -3.73 5.62
N GLU A 13 -0.17 -2.91 6.35
CA GLU A 13 0.35 -1.69 6.97
C GLU A 13 1.35 -1.98 8.10
N ARG A 14 1.11 -3.04 8.88
CA ARG A 14 2.05 -3.49 9.92
C ARG A 14 3.32 -4.05 9.28
N VAL A 15 3.22 -4.79 8.19
CA VAL A 15 4.39 -5.30 7.45
C VAL A 15 5.27 -4.14 6.97
N CYS A 16 4.68 -3.12 6.35
CA CYS A 16 5.39 -1.92 5.93
C CYS A 16 6.02 -1.14 7.10
N ALA A 17 5.31 -1.00 8.22
CA ALA A 17 5.84 -0.35 9.41
C ALA A 17 7.00 -1.14 10.02
N ALA A 18 6.91 -2.48 10.05
CA ALA A 18 7.96 -3.35 10.56
C ALA A 18 9.21 -3.28 9.69
N ALA A 19 9.05 -3.24 8.36
CA ALA A 19 10.14 -3.00 7.41
C ALA A 19 10.83 -1.66 7.71
N MET A 20 10.06 -0.58 7.85
CA MET A 20 10.58 0.74 8.23
C MET A 20 11.35 0.71 9.55
N ARG A 21 10.81 0.06 10.58
CA ARG A 21 11.46 0.01 11.90
C ARG A 21 12.71 -0.87 11.88
N SER A 22 12.73 -1.95 11.10
CA SER A 22 13.87 -2.87 11.01
C SER A 22 15.13 -2.20 10.48
N CYS A 23 15.01 -1.13 9.68
CA CYS A 23 16.16 -0.33 9.23
C CYS A 23 16.90 0.40 10.36
N TYR A 24 16.26 0.57 11.53
CA TYR A 24 16.76 1.33 12.67
C TYR A 24 16.67 0.57 13.99
N SER A 25 16.49 -0.75 13.91
CA SER A 25 16.34 -1.63 15.06
C SER A 25 17.42 -2.72 15.00
N PRO A 26 17.96 -3.17 16.13
CA PRO A 26 18.78 -4.38 16.16
C PRO A 26 17.95 -5.66 15.89
N HIS A 27 16.62 -5.55 15.87
CA HIS A 27 15.70 -6.67 15.66
C HIS A 27 15.26 -6.77 14.19
N PRO A 28 15.18 -8.00 13.65
CA PRO A 28 14.67 -8.23 12.30
C PRO A 28 13.17 -7.91 12.21
N GLY A 29 12.71 -7.57 11.01
CA GLY A 29 11.32 -7.16 10.74
C GLY A 29 10.27 -8.15 11.24
N TYR A 30 10.52 -9.46 11.17
CA TYR A 30 9.55 -10.46 11.65
C TYR A 30 9.35 -10.43 13.18
N GLN A 31 10.39 -10.09 13.96
CA GLN A 31 10.26 -9.94 15.41
C GLN A 31 9.45 -8.70 15.75
N LEU A 32 9.75 -7.58 15.07
CA LEU A 32 9.02 -6.33 15.23
C LEU A 32 7.54 -6.48 14.84
N PHE A 33 7.27 -7.16 13.73
CA PHE A 33 5.90 -7.48 13.29
C PHE A 33 5.13 -8.29 14.34
N ALA A 34 5.78 -9.27 14.97
CA ALA A 34 5.16 -10.13 15.98
C ALA A 34 5.08 -9.49 17.37
N TYR A 35 5.76 -8.36 17.61
CA TYR A 35 5.82 -7.71 18.92
C TYR A 35 4.61 -6.83 19.19
N THR A 36 3.44 -7.45 19.31
CA THR A 36 2.16 -6.76 19.52
C THR A 36 1.70 -6.76 20.98
N SER A 37 2.44 -7.39 21.89
CA SER A 37 2.16 -7.42 23.33
C SER A 37 3.44 -7.25 24.15
N PRO A 38 3.39 -6.52 25.29
CA PRO A 38 4.52 -6.41 26.22
C PRO A 38 4.96 -7.74 26.84
N ASP A 39 4.16 -8.82 26.74
CA ASP A 39 4.49 -10.14 27.27
C ASP A 39 5.77 -10.74 26.63
N LYS A 40 6.13 -10.30 25.42
CA LYS A 40 7.35 -10.70 24.70
C LYS A 40 8.24 -9.49 24.47
N ALA A 41 8.87 -9.00 25.53
CA ALA A 41 9.71 -7.81 25.46
C ALA A 41 10.82 -7.96 24.40
N LEU A 42 10.85 -7.04 23.44
CA LEU A 42 12.01 -6.80 22.59
C LEU A 42 12.79 -5.63 23.21
N GLU A 43 14.03 -5.90 23.62
CA GLU A 43 14.86 -4.93 24.32
C GLU A 43 15.05 -3.65 23.48
N GLY A 44 14.80 -2.49 24.09
CA GLY A 44 14.92 -1.20 23.40
C GLY A 44 13.82 -0.91 22.37
N GLU A 45 12.84 -1.80 22.20
CA GLU A 45 11.71 -1.61 21.30
C GLU A 45 10.41 -1.29 22.02
N LYS A 46 9.61 -0.45 21.37
CA LYS A 46 8.23 -0.18 21.78
C LYS A 46 7.31 -1.22 21.18
N VAL A 47 6.25 -1.57 21.91
CA VAL A 47 5.19 -2.45 21.39
C VAL A 47 4.68 -1.91 20.07
N PHE A 48 4.48 -2.82 19.12
CA PHE A 48 4.04 -2.54 17.76
C PHE A 48 2.51 -2.49 17.68
N ASP A 49 1.94 -1.58 18.48
CA ASP A 49 0.51 -1.30 18.51
C ASP A 49 0.06 -0.42 17.33
N HIS A 50 -1.25 -0.17 17.25
CA HIS A 50 -1.85 0.60 16.17
C HIS A 50 -1.28 2.03 16.10
N GLU A 51 -1.13 2.72 17.23
CA GLU A 51 -0.60 4.10 17.26
C GLU A 51 0.83 4.16 16.72
N ARG A 52 1.67 3.19 17.13
CA ARG A 52 3.05 3.08 16.67
C ARG A 52 3.13 2.83 15.17
N ILE A 53 2.31 1.92 14.65
CA ILE A 53 2.23 1.61 13.22
C ILE A 53 1.83 2.86 12.44
N THR A 54 0.73 3.51 12.81
CA THR A 54 0.25 4.73 12.14
C THR A 54 1.29 5.84 12.16
N GLY A 55 1.96 6.05 13.30
CA GLY A 55 3.02 7.06 13.43
C GLY A 55 4.24 6.79 12.55
N LEU A 56 4.63 5.53 12.39
CA LEU A 56 5.74 5.14 11.50
C LEU A 56 5.38 5.33 10.03
N LEU A 57 4.19 4.92 9.61
CA LEU A 57 3.72 5.06 8.23
C LEU A 57 3.53 6.52 7.83
N LYS A 58 2.98 7.36 8.72
CA LYS A 58 2.87 8.79 8.46
C LYS A 58 4.24 9.42 8.28
N ARG A 59 5.20 9.09 9.16
CA ARG A 59 6.56 9.60 9.08
C ARG A 59 7.30 9.13 7.82
N SER A 60 7.09 7.89 7.38
CA SER A 60 7.71 7.42 6.13
C SER A 60 7.21 8.20 4.91
N LEU A 61 5.92 8.54 4.87
CA LEU A 61 5.33 9.37 3.82
C LEU A 61 5.84 10.82 3.85
N GLU A 62 6.09 11.38 5.03
CA GLU A 62 6.64 12.73 5.22
C GLU A 62 8.13 12.81 4.82
N LEU A 63 8.91 11.78 5.14
CA LEU A 63 10.34 11.72 4.85
C LEU A 63 10.67 11.20 3.44
N GLY A 64 9.65 10.72 2.69
CA GLY A 64 9.85 10.16 1.36
C GLY A 64 10.46 8.75 1.34
N HIS A 65 10.36 8.01 2.44
CA HIS A 65 10.83 6.62 2.53
C HIS A 65 9.78 5.67 1.93
N TYR A 66 9.60 5.69 0.62
CA TYR A 66 8.54 4.91 -0.04
C TYR A 66 8.87 3.45 -0.28
N ASP A 67 10.16 3.06 -0.24
CA ASP A 67 10.57 1.68 -0.51
C ASP A 67 9.95 0.68 0.50
N ILE A 68 9.67 1.14 1.73
CA ILE A 68 9.00 0.34 2.76
C ILE A 68 7.56 -0.07 2.38
N LEU A 69 6.95 0.64 1.43
CA LEU A 69 5.59 0.38 0.94
C LEU A 69 5.56 -0.68 -0.17
N GLU A 70 6.70 -1.27 -0.54
CA GLU A 70 6.78 -2.35 -1.53
C GLU A 70 6.64 -3.76 -0.92
N HIS A 71 6.63 -3.87 0.41
CA HIS A 71 6.57 -5.16 1.13
C HIS A 71 5.15 -5.78 1.19
N ASN A 72 4.28 -5.47 0.24
CA ASN A 72 2.90 -5.96 0.16
C ASN A 72 2.50 -6.17 -1.31
N SER A 73 1.38 -6.85 -1.50
CA SER A 73 0.74 -7.07 -2.77
C SER A 73 -0.76 -6.88 -2.64
N ILE A 74 -1.33 -6.05 -3.51
CA ILE A 74 -2.76 -5.79 -3.58
C ILE A 74 -3.20 -6.17 -4.98
N THR A 75 -4.26 -6.97 -5.06
CA THR A 75 -4.78 -7.53 -6.30
C THR A 75 -6.25 -7.18 -6.48
N TRP A 76 -6.62 -6.80 -7.69
CA TRP A 76 -7.97 -6.48 -8.10
C TRP A 76 -8.41 -7.30 -9.31
N LEU A 77 -9.70 -7.59 -9.37
CA LEU A 77 -10.39 -7.89 -10.62
C LEU A 77 -10.94 -6.57 -11.17
N VAL A 78 -10.55 -6.23 -12.39
CA VAL A 78 -10.85 -4.96 -13.05
C VAL A 78 -11.63 -5.22 -14.33
N GLU A 79 -12.83 -4.65 -14.44
CA GLU A 79 -13.60 -4.56 -15.68
C GLU A 79 -13.23 -3.24 -16.38
N ALA A 80 -12.37 -3.31 -17.40
CA ALA A 80 -11.85 -2.15 -18.13
C ALA A 80 -11.40 -2.53 -19.55
N GLY A 81 -11.44 -1.55 -20.46
CA GLY A 81 -10.93 -1.74 -21.81
C GLY A 81 -9.40 -1.81 -21.85
N GLU A 82 -8.86 -2.46 -22.87
CA GLU A 82 -7.41 -2.64 -23.05
C GLU A 82 -6.62 -1.32 -23.03
N LYS A 83 -7.18 -0.24 -23.60
CA LYS A 83 -6.55 1.09 -23.59
C LYS A 83 -6.37 1.65 -22.18
N ASP A 84 -7.33 1.44 -21.29
CA ASP A 84 -7.26 1.91 -19.91
C ASP A 84 -6.19 1.14 -19.12
N VAL A 85 -6.13 -0.19 -19.32
CA VAL A 85 -5.13 -1.05 -18.67
C VAL A 85 -3.72 -0.76 -19.21
N LEU A 86 -3.55 -0.54 -20.51
CA LEU A 86 -2.29 -0.11 -21.10
C LEU A 86 -1.83 1.26 -20.54
N SER A 87 -2.75 2.21 -20.41
CA SER A 87 -2.44 3.50 -19.78
C SER A 87 -2.01 3.34 -18.32
N LEU A 88 -2.63 2.40 -17.58
CA LEU A 88 -2.25 2.10 -16.21
C LEU A 88 -0.83 1.50 -16.16
N MET A 89 -0.51 0.52 -16.99
CA MET A 89 0.83 -0.08 -17.05
C MET A 89 1.91 0.94 -17.46
N ASN A 90 1.57 1.90 -18.32
CA ASN A 90 2.50 2.98 -18.67
C ASN A 90 2.73 3.98 -17.53
N SER A 91 1.85 4.02 -16.52
CA SER A 91 2.03 4.91 -15.36
C SER A 91 3.06 4.39 -14.37
N SER A 92 3.28 3.07 -14.31
CA SER A 92 4.29 2.45 -13.46
C SER A 92 4.65 1.05 -13.96
N LYS A 93 5.96 0.74 -13.97
CA LYS A 93 6.49 -0.58 -14.33
C LYS A 93 6.17 -1.69 -13.31
N PHE A 94 5.63 -1.33 -12.15
CA PHE A 94 5.34 -2.23 -11.03
C PHE A 94 3.89 -2.73 -11.02
N PHE A 95 3.21 -2.64 -12.16
CA PHE A 95 1.95 -3.32 -12.38
C PHE A 95 2.20 -4.69 -13.00
N GLU A 96 1.61 -5.72 -12.40
CA GLU A 96 1.43 -7.01 -13.02
C GLU A 96 -0.01 -7.10 -13.49
N THR A 97 -0.22 -7.52 -14.74
CA THR A 97 -1.56 -7.66 -15.31
C THR A 97 -1.72 -9.02 -15.99
N SER A 98 -2.93 -9.56 -15.93
CA SER A 98 -3.32 -10.78 -16.63
C SER A 98 -4.73 -10.62 -17.16
N ARG A 99 -4.90 -10.81 -18.47
CA ARG A 99 -6.22 -10.74 -19.10
C ARG A 99 -7.02 -12.00 -18.74
N VAL A 100 -8.20 -11.83 -18.17
CA VAL A 100 -9.13 -12.92 -17.87
C VAL A 100 -10.00 -13.22 -19.08
N ASP A 101 -10.53 -12.17 -19.72
CA ASP A 101 -11.28 -12.22 -20.97
C ASP A 101 -11.24 -10.88 -21.71
N GLU A 102 -12.18 -10.64 -22.64
CA GLU A 102 -12.21 -9.44 -23.46
C GLU A 102 -12.29 -8.13 -22.66
N GLU A 103 -12.97 -8.13 -21.51
CA GLU A 103 -13.25 -6.92 -20.71
C GLU A 103 -12.72 -6.97 -19.28
N ARG A 104 -12.20 -8.12 -18.83
CA ARG A 104 -11.75 -8.34 -17.45
C ARG A 104 -10.26 -8.64 -17.34
N TRP A 105 -9.66 -8.06 -16.31
CA TRP A 105 -8.23 -8.15 -16.02
C TRP A 105 -8.01 -8.40 -14.53
N ILE A 106 -7.02 -9.23 -14.22
CA ILE A 106 -6.37 -9.21 -12.90
C ILE A 106 -5.28 -8.16 -12.97
N VAL A 107 -5.25 -7.28 -11.97
CA VAL A 107 -4.23 -6.25 -11.81
C VAL A 107 -3.65 -6.39 -10.41
N THR A 108 -2.33 -6.43 -10.30
CA THR A 108 -1.62 -6.53 -9.03
C THR A 108 -0.55 -5.45 -8.95
N THR A 109 -0.40 -4.84 -7.78
CA THR A 109 0.69 -3.90 -7.47
C THR A 109 0.93 -3.80 -5.96
N ASN A 110 1.73 -2.84 -5.51
CA ASN A 110 2.00 -2.58 -4.10
C ASN A 110 1.54 -1.17 -3.66
N LEU A 111 1.56 -0.91 -2.35
CA LEU A 111 1.16 0.38 -1.80
C LEU A 111 1.97 1.57 -2.32
N ARG A 112 3.27 1.40 -2.62
CA ARG A 112 4.08 2.51 -3.15
C ARG A 112 3.44 3.07 -4.41
N VAL A 113 3.08 2.20 -5.34
CA VAL A 113 2.45 2.59 -6.61
C VAL A 113 1.11 3.27 -6.37
N LEU A 114 0.29 2.78 -5.42
CA LEU A 114 -0.99 3.44 -5.09
C LEU A 114 -0.77 4.83 -4.48
N VAL A 115 0.24 5.02 -3.64
CA VAL A 115 0.61 6.34 -3.09
C VAL A 115 1.08 7.28 -4.20
N GLU A 116 1.89 6.80 -5.13
CA GLU A 116 2.34 7.57 -6.30
C GLU A 116 1.16 7.97 -7.20
N LEU A 117 0.25 7.03 -7.48
CA LEU A 117 -0.98 7.30 -8.21
C LEU A 117 -1.86 8.34 -7.48
N ALA A 118 -2.03 8.22 -6.16
CA ALA A 118 -2.82 9.15 -5.35
C ALA A 118 -2.28 10.59 -5.40
N ARG A 119 -0.98 10.76 -5.64
CA ARG A 119 -0.29 12.06 -5.73
C ARG A 119 -0.09 12.54 -7.16
N ALA A 120 -0.37 11.71 -8.17
CA ALA A 120 -0.24 12.08 -9.57
C ALA A 120 -1.24 13.18 -9.94
N LYS A 121 -0.79 14.19 -10.70
CA LYS A 121 -1.65 15.30 -11.16
C LYS A 121 -2.71 14.88 -12.18
N ASN A 122 -2.40 13.87 -13.00
CA ASN A 122 -3.24 13.43 -14.12
C ASN A 122 -3.74 11.99 -13.89
N GLN A 123 -4.65 11.82 -12.95
CA GLN A 123 -5.22 10.50 -12.65
C GLN A 123 -6.27 10.10 -13.68
N THR A 124 -6.11 8.91 -14.27
CA THR A 124 -7.17 8.25 -15.03
C THR A 124 -8.31 7.82 -14.10
N LEU A 125 -9.49 7.51 -14.66
CA LEU A 125 -10.59 6.97 -13.86
C LEU A 125 -10.18 5.65 -13.17
N LEU A 126 -9.49 4.76 -13.90
CA LEU A 126 -9.02 3.48 -13.34
C LEU A 126 -8.07 3.70 -12.16
N SER A 127 -7.12 4.64 -12.29
CA SER A 127 -6.22 4.99 -11.19
C SER A 127 -6.97 5.48 -9.95
N LYS A 128 -8.02 6.31 -10.13
CA LYS A 128 -8.84 6.81 -9.01
C LYS A 128 -9.58 5.68 -8.30
N GLU A 129 -10.17 4.76 -9.05
CA GLU A 129 -10.87 3.60 -8.49
C GLU A 129 -9.90 2.70 -7.70
N LEU A 130 -8.71 2.41 -8.23
CA LEU A 130 -7.69 1.65 -7.50
C LEU A 130 -7.26 2.35 -6.20
N VAL A 131 -6.97 3.66 -6.26
CA VAL A 131 -6.59 4.46 -5.08
C VAL A 131 -7.71 4.48 -4.03
N SER A 132 -8.98 4.49 -4.45
CA SER A 132 -10.13 4.48 -3.51
C SER A 132 -10.16 3.25 -2.60
N THR A 133 -9.60 2.13 -3.06
CA THR A 133 -9.54 0.87 -2.29
C THR A 133 -8.59 0.95 -1.10
N LEU A 134 -7.72 1.97 -1.03
CA LEU A 134 -6.88 2.24 0.15
C LEU A 134 -7.72 2.46 1.41
N ASN A 135 -8.93 3.01 1.30
CA ASN A 135 -9.81 3.19 2.46
C ASN A 135 -10.17 1.86 3.16
N SER A 136 -10.10 0.75 2.43
CA SER A 136 -10.37 -0.59 2.96
C SER A 136 -9.07 -1.36 3.23
N ALA A 137 -8.11 -1.33 2.31
CA ALA A 137 -6.88 -2.13 2.42
C ALA A 137 -5.84 -1.51 3.36
N ALA A 138 -5.69 -0.17 3.34
CA ALA A 138 -4.64 0.56 4.05
C ALA A 138 -5.15 1.90 4.60
N PRO A 139 -6.02 1.87 5.62
CA PRO A 139 -6.73 3.05 6.09
C PRO A 139 -5.82 4.12 6.71
N ASN A 140 -4.69 3.75 7.33
CA ASN A 140 -3.74 4.73 7.86
C ASN A 140 -3.04 5.49 6.73
N ILE A 141 -2.65 4.79 5.66
CA ILE A 141 -2.10 5.40 4.45
C ILE A 141 -3.15 6.30 3.77
N ALA A 142 -4.39 5.82 3.60
CA ALA A 142 -5.48 6.61 3.03
C ALA A 142 -5.71 7.93 3.80
N SER A 143 -5.76 7.84 5.14
CA SER A 143 -5.90 9.01 6.00
C SER A 143 -4.72 9.98 5.88
N ALA A 144 -3.50 9.47 5.73
CA ALA A 144 -2.30 10.31 5.59
C ALA A 144 -2.24 11.04 4.23
N LEU A 145 -2.90 10.51 3.19
CA LEU A 145 -2.96 11.10 1.86
C LEU A 145 -4.10 12.12 1.68
N ALA A 146 -5.11 12.11 2.55
CA ALA A 146 -6.26 13.03 2.47
C ALA A 146 -5.91 14.54 2.41
N PRO A 147 -4.85 15.05 3.08
CA PRO A 147 -4.44 16.46 2.96
C PRO A 147 -3.95 16.82 1.55
N THR A 148 -3.34 15.88 0.83
CA THR A 148 -2.80 16.06 -0.53
C THR A 148 -3.84 15.95 -1.65
N LEU A 149 -5.07 15.53 -1.35
CA LEU A 149 -6.17 15.43 -2.33
C LEU A 149 -7.06 16.68 -2.40
N LYS A 150 -6.77 17.70 -1.57
CA LYS A 150 -7.52 18.98 -1.49
C LYS A 150 -6.78 20.18 -2.10
N SER A 151 -5.59 19.98 -2.67
CA SER A 151 -4.74 21.04 -3.26
C SER A 151 -4.74 21.00 -4.78
#